data_AF-A0AAV9V837-F1
#
_entry.id   AF-A0AAV9V837-F1
#
_cell.length_a   1.000
_cell.length_b   1.000
_cell.length_c   1.000
_cell.angle_alpha   90.00
_cell.angle_beta   90.00
_cell.angle_gamma   90.00
#
_symmetry.space_group_name_H-M   'P 1'
#
loop_
_entity.id
_entity.type
_entity.pdbx_description
1 polymer ?
#
loop_
_entity_poly.entity_id
_entity_poly.type
_entity_poly.pdbx_seq_one_letter_code
_entity_poly.pdbx_strand_id
1 'polypeptide(L)'
;MDKMKRQGSVTAQLVRSSADWSHGILTEHSIQNAYHEIIKNAQHYVYIENQFFITATGEYQKPIINTIGAAIVEAIMRAHEEGRKFRVIVLIPLVPGFAGDLRDKGANGTRAIMDYQYKSMFRGEHSISGRLKARGIDPCQYLFFFSLRSYDRLNRTERITKKEERTGVKYEDVQHAQAHEVMNESGITGGAGFDKSEGENMKKDKETFEEEQAEDKPHDQTAEDTIAKDALESGQTVSEESFQGDGELEKENIITEQCYIHAKVLIADDKVAIIGSSNLNDRSQLGYHDSELSIVVEDEDTIETTMDGKPHQASAFAAQLRRRLWREHLGLLPPQELDAKDDPAVKLPGAEGGELEDDSDSDAAKLVEDPLSDELWETWTRQAHGNTSAFRDLFHCIPDDAVKTFEEYDEFLPRKGIKAGHLFDPEMPLEEVKRRLDSVKGHLVEFPVAFLMDEEMAERGLDLNEITESIFT
;
A
#
# COMPACT_ATOMS: atom_id res chain seq x y z
N MET A 1 1.92 36.26 30.63
CA MET A 1 1.61 35.06 29.84
C MET A 1 0.57 35.48 28.81
N ASP A 2 1.04 36.17 27.77
CA ASP A 2 0.22 36.42 26.60
C ASP A 2 -0.23 35.07 26.07
N LYS A 3 -1.55 34.86 26.05
CA LYS A 3 -2.18 33.71 25.42
C LYS A 3 -1.58 33.62 24.01
N MET A 4 -0.99 32.46 23.67
CA MET A 4 -0.68 32.14 22.28
C MET A 4 -1.93 32.44 21.47
N LYS A 5 -1.95 33.56 20.74
CA LYS A 5 -3.03 33.85 19.81
C LYS A 5 -3.00 32.72 18.81
N ARG A 6 -4.12 32.05 18.62
CA ARG A 6 -4.29 31.02 17.60
C ARG A 6 -3.89 31.63 16.25
N GLN A 7 -2.84 31.11 15.61
CA GLN A 7 -2.30 31.60 14.34
C GLN A 7 -2.61 30.62 13.19
N GLY A 8 -3.84 30.08 13.15
CA GLY A 8 -4.30 29.16 12.12
C GLY A 8 -5.68 28.56 12.42
N SER A 9 -6.30 27.96 11.42
CA SER A 9 -7.59 27.25 11.48
C SER A 9 -7.45 25.80 11.95
N VAL A 10 -6.28 25.18 11.78
CA VAL A 10 -6.05 23.79 12.16
C VAL A 10 -5.89 23.62 13.68
N THR A 11 -6.67 22.71 14.26
CA THR A 11 -6.38 22.11 15.57
C THR A 11 -5.55 20.85 15.35
N ALA A 12 -4.35 20.82 15.90
CA ALA A 12 -3.48 19.66 15.80
C ALA A 12 -3.02 19.21 17.19
N GLN A 13 -3.12 17.92 17.47
CA GLN A 13 -2.64 17.30 18.70
C GLN A 13 -1.59 16.24 18.37
N LEU A 14 -0.38 16.43 18.89
CA LEU A 14 0.63 15.37 18.88
C LEU A 14 0.24 14.30 19.90
N VAL A 15 0.28 13.05 19.46
CA VAL A 15 0.07 11.85 20.25
C VAL A 15 1.26 10.92 20.03
N ARG A 16 1.60 10.09 21.02
CA ARG A 16 2.78 9.22 20.98
C ARG A 16 2.58 7.88 21.68
N SER A 17 3.41 6.94 21.27
CA SER A 17 3.71 5.71 22.02
C SER A 17 5.11 5.86 22.59
N SER A 18 5.24 5.83 23.91
CA SER A 18 6.53 6.05 24.60
C SER A 18 6.50 5.50 26.01
N ALA A 19 7.60 4.94 26.47
CA ALA A 19 7.77 4.43 27.83
C ALA A 19 9.17 4.71 28.39
N ASP A 20 9.42 4.25 29.62
CA ASP A 20 10.64 4.50 30.38
C ASP A 20 11.92 4.20 29.59
N TRP A 21 11.97 3.05 28.92
CA TRP A 21 13.15 2.63 28.14
C TRP A 21 13.48 3.59 26.98
N SER A 22 12.47 4.21 26.38
CA SER A 22 12.61 5.06 25.19
C SER A 22 12.80 6.55 25.54
N HIS A 23 12.13 7.04 26.60
CA HIS A 23 12.01 8.47 26.89
C HIS A 23 12.03 8.82 28.39
N GLY A 24 12.21 7.85 29.29
CA GLY A 24 12.27 8.08 30.75
C GLY A 24 10.95 8.58 31.36
N ILE A 25 9.81 8.18 30.78
CA ILE A 25 8.46 8.56 31.22
C ILE A 25 7.63 7.34 31.59
N LEU A 26 6.53 7.55 32.32
CA LEU A 26 5.48 6.54 32.44
C LEU A 26 4.92 6.22 31.05
N THR A 27 4.56 4.96 30.82
CA THR A 27 4.00 4.51 29.54
C THR A 27 2.85 5.41 29.10
N GLU A 28 3.01 5.96 27.91
CA GLU A 28 2.02 6.72 27.17
C GLU A 28 1.66 5.96 25.91
N HIS A 29 0.37 5.76 25.69
CA HIS A 29 -0.22 5.14 24.49
C HIS A 29 -1.32 6.05 23.93
N SER A 30 -1.06 7.36 23.87
CA SER A 30 -2.04 8.36 23.44
C SER A 30 -2.45 8.17 21.97
N ILE A 31 -1.60 7.54 21.16
CA ILE A 31 -1.93 7.10 19.79
C ILE A 31 -3.10 6.11 19.81
N GLN A 32 -2.99 5.01 20.57
CA GLN A 32 -4.05 4.00 20.63
C GLN A 32 -5.36 4.60 21.14
N ASN A 33 -5.29 5.48 22.14
CA ASN A 33 -6.47 6.18 22.65
C ASN A 33 -7.14 7.02 21.55
N ALA A 34 -6.37 7.76 20.77
CA ALA A 34 -6.89 8.56 19.66
C ALA A 34 -7.53 7.68 18.56
N TYR A 35 -6.84 6.63 18.12
CA TYR A 35 -7.40 5.67 17.15
C TYR A 35 -8.72 5.06 17.66
N HIS A 36 -8.73 4.56 18.89
CA HIS A 36 -9.90 3.94 19.49
C HIS A 36 -11.07 4.94 19.61
N GLU A 37 -10.84 6.15 20.11
CA GLU A 37 -11.88 7.17 20.29
C GLU A 37 -12.47 7.64 18.95
N ILE A 38 -11.61 7.94 17.97
CA ILE A 38 -12.04 8.41 16.65
C ILE A 38 -12.87 7.36 15.93
N ILE A 39 -12.38 6.11 15.85
CA ILE A 39 -13.11 5.00 15.21
C ILE A 39 -14.44 4.77 15.92
N LYS A 40 -14.39 4.67 17.25
CA LYS A 40 -15.58 4.42 18.05
C LYS A 40 -16.62 5.51 17.84
N ASN A 41 -16.25 6.76 17.62
CA ASN A 41 -17.19 7.88 17.47
C ASN A 41 -17.58 8.20 16.01
N ALA A 42 -16.99 7.53 15.02
CA ALA A 42 -17.31 7.75 13.61
C ALA A 42 -18.80 7.50 13.30
N GLN A 43 -19.39 8.34 12.45
CA GLN A 43 -20.82 8.37 12.12
C GLN A 43 -21.11 7.88 10.70
N HIS A 44 -20.17 8.03 9.76
CA HIS A 44 -20.38 7.79 8.33
C HIS A 44 -19.37 6.80 7.77
N TYR A 45 -18.07 7.02 7.98
CA TYR A 45 -17.06 6.07 7.54
C TYR A 45 -15.74 6.23 8.30
N VAL A 46 -14.92 5.18 8.23
CA VAL A 46 -13.52 5.16 8.64
C VAL A 46 -12.70 4.64 7.46
N TYR A 47 -11.70 5.42 7.05
CA TYR A 47 -10.72 5.05 6.04
C TYR A 47 -9.36 4.87 6.70
N ILE A 48 -8.69 3.76 6.42
CA ILE A 48 -7.39 3.42 7.00
C ILE A 48 -6.46 3.00 5.89
N GLU A 49 -5.29 3.63 5.80
CA GLU A 49 -4.13 3.07 5.10
C GLU A 49 -3.07 2.74 6.14
N ASN A 50 -2.74 1.46 6.27
CA ASN A 50 -1.75 1.03 7.24
C ASN A 50 -0.91 -0.13 6.72
N GLN A 51 0.36 -0.16 7.09
CA GLN A 51 1.26 -1.25 6.73
C GLN A 51 0.90 -2.57 7.41
N PHE A 52 0.34 -2.51 8.62
CA PHE A 52 -0.12 -3.69 9.35
C PHE A 52 -1.56 -3.51 9.81
N PHE A 53 -2.27 -4.63 9.99
CA PHE A 53 -3.61 -4.65 10.58
C PHE A 53 -3.76 -5.82 11.56
N ILE A 54 -3.08 -5.71 12.69
CA ILE A 54 -3.06 -6.70 13.78
C ILE A 54 -3.70 -6.07 15.02
N THR A 55 -4.89 -6.54 15.36
CA THR A 55 -5.67 -5.96 16.45
C THR A 55 -6.66 -6.95 17.05
N ALA A 56 -6.97 -6.76 18.34
CA ALA A 56 -7.93 -7.59 19.05
C ALA A 56 -9.29 -6.91 19.19
N THR A 57 -10.33 -7.74 19.34
CA THR A 57 -11.70 -7.34 19.69
C THR A 57 -12.01 -7.57 21.17
N GLY A 58 -11.01 -8.04 21.94
CA GLY A 58 -11.10 -8.34 23.37
C GLY A 58 -9.96 -9.23 23.85
N GLU A 59 -10.04 -9.72 25.08
CA GLU A 59 -8.94 -10.43 25.75
C GLU A 59 -8.66 -11.86 25.24
N TYR A 60 -9.51 -12.39 24.35
CA TYR A 60 -9.45 -13.79 23.88
C TYR A 60 -8.64 -13.97 22.59
N GLN A 61 -7.94 -12.94 22.10
CA GLN A 61 -7.08 -12.99 20.91
C GLN A 61 -5.59 -12.88 21.25
N LYS A 62 -5.18 -13.39 22.41
CA LYS A 62 -3.76 -13.48 22.76
C LYS A 62 -2.96 -14.15 21.64
N PRO A 63 -1.74 -13.67 21.35
CA PRO A 63 -0.99 -12.65 22.08
C PRO A 63 -1.42 -11.19 21.89
N ILE A 64 -2.30 -10.87 20.93
CA ILE A 64 -2.67 -9.50 20.57
C ILE A 64 -3.44 -8.83 21.71
N ILE A 65 -3.04 -7.60 22.08
CA ILE A 65 -3.57 -6.85 23.24
C ILE A 65 -4.31 -5.59 22.82
N ASN A 66 -3.83 -4.85 21.81
CA ASN A 66 -4.44 -3.59 21.40
C ASN A 66 -5.89 -3.79 20.97
N THR A 67 -6.76 -2.83 21.28
CA THR A 67 -8.23 -3.00 21.16
C THR A 67 -8.87 -2.16 20.07
N ILE A 68 -8.09 -1.78 19.06
CA ILE A 68 -8.59 -0.98 17.92
C ILE A 68 -9.67 -1.76 17.14
N GLY A 69 -9.54 -3.07 17.00
CA GLY A 69 -10.55 -3.96 16.42
C GLY A 69 -11.86 -3.96 17.21
N ALA A 70 -11.81 -3.80 18.54
CA ALA A 70 -13.00 -3.65 19.36
C ALA A 70 -13.75 -2.35 19.04
N ALA A 71 -13.04 -1.24 18.86
CA ALA A 71 -13.63 0.04 18.44
C ALA A 71 -14.33 -0.07 17.08
N ILE A 72 -13.74 -0.80 16.12
CA ILE A 72 -14.35 -1.06 14.81
C ILE A 72 -15.65 -1.85 14.96
N VAL A 73 -15.65 -2.93 15.75
CA VAL A 73 -16.85 -3.72 16.02
C VAL A 73 -17.94 -2.87 16.67
N GLU A 74 -17.61 -2.06 17.66
CA GLU A 74 -18.56 -1.16 18.33
C GLU A 74 -19.16 -0.13 17.37
N ALA A 75 -18.34 0.49 16.51
CA ALA A 75 -18.79 1.49 15.54
C ALA A 75 -19.76 0.91 14.50
N ILE A 76 -19.44 -0.29 13.98
CA ILE A 76 -20.30 -1.02 13.03
C ILE A 76 -21.59 -1.47 13.71
N MET A 77 -21.52 -2.04 14.92
CA MET A 77 -22.71 -2.46 15.65
C MET A 77 -23.67 -1.29 15.90
N ARG A 78 -23.16 -0.14 16.34
CA ARG A 78 -23.96 1.07 16.49
C ARG A 78 -24.61 1.46 15.15
N ALA A 79 -23.86 1.42 14.05
CA ALA A 79 -24.36 1.78 12.72
C ALA A 79 -25.53 0.89 12.29
N HIS A 80 -25.37 -0.42 12.52
CA HIS A 80 -26.36 -1.41 12.19
C HIS A 80 -27.64 -1.24 13.02
N GLU A 81 -27.51 -1.03 14.33
CA GLU A 81 -28.64 -0.77 15.23
C GLU A 81 -29.42 0.50 14.85
N GLU A 82 -28.72 1.53 14.37
CA GLU A 82 -29.30 2.79 13.90
C GLU A 82 -29.84 2.73 12.46
N GLY A 83 -29.55 1.66 11.71
CA GLY A 83 -29.92 1.53 10.30
C GLY A 83 -29.24 2.55 9.38
N ARG A 84 -28.08 3.08 9.77
CA ARG A 84 -27.31 4.06 8.99
C ARG A 84 -26.32 3.38 8.06
N LYS A 85 -26.10 3.97 6.89
CA LYS A 85 -25.01 3.58 5.98
C LYS A 85 -23.68 3.89 6.66
N PHE A 86 -22.80 2.90 6.74
CA PHE A 86 -21.49 3.05 7.36
C PHE A 86 -20.48 2.15 6.67
N ARG A 87 -19.26 2.66 6.45
CA ARG A 87 -18.17 1.89 5.83
C ARG A 87 -16.88 2.00 6.64
N VAL A 88 -16.21 0.88 6.82
CA VAL A 88 -14.83 0.79 7.27
C VAL A 88 -14.03 0.26 6.09
N ILE A 89 -13.20 1.12 5.52
CA ILE A 89 -12.41 0.87 4.31
C ILE A 89 -10.95 0.82 4.74
N VAL A 90 -10.30 -0.32 4.53
CA VAL A 90 -8.92 -0.56 4.97
C VAL A 90 -8.06 -0.94 3.77
N LEU A 91 -6.96 -0.22 3.57
CA LEU A 91 -5.92 -0.53 2.60
C LEU A 91 -4.67 -0.98 3.36
N ILE A 92 -4.23 -2.20 3.08
CA ILE A 92 -3.03 -2.82 3.66
C ILE A 92 -2.23 -3.51 2.54
N PRO A 93 -0.90 -3.67 2.67
CA PRO A 93 -0.11 -4.38 1.68
C PRO A 93 -0.62 -5.80 1.44
N LEU A 94 -0.53 -6.28 0.19
CA LEU A 94 -0.86 -7.65 -0.19
C LEU A 94 0.01 -8.66 0.59
N VAL A 95 1.32 -8.39 0.67
CA VAL A 95 2.28 -9.18 1.45
C VAL A 95 3.14 -8.24 2.29
N PRO A 96 3.35 -8.51 3.60
CA PRO A 96 4.28 -7.76 4.42
C PRO A 96 5.70 -7.74 3.82
N GLY A 97 6.37 -6.59 3.88
CA GLY A 97 7.64 -6.31 3.19
C GLY A 97 8.85 -7.01 3.79
N PHE A 98 8.94 -8.33 3.61
CA PHE A 98 10.08 -9.16 3.97
C PHE A 98 10.54 -9.94 2.74
N ALA A 99 11.86 -10.14 2.63
CA ALA A 99 12.43 -10.86 1.50
C ALA A 99 12.13 -12.36 1.55
N GLY A 100 11.88 -12.95 0.38
CA GLY A 100 11.76 -14.39 0.20
C GLY A 100 10.37 -14.83 -0.29
N ASP A 101 10.32 -16.04 -0.82
CA ASP A 101 9.07 -16.68 -1.23
C ASP A 101 8.26 -17.07 0.03
N LEU A 102 6.94 -16.93 0.00
CA LEU A 102 6.09 -17.30 1.14
C LEU A 102 6.20 -18.79 1.49
N ARG A 103 6.67 -19.64 0.58
CA ARG A 103 6.95 -21.06 0.80
C ARG A 103 8.26 -21.31 1.53
N ASP A 104 9.21 -20.37 1.48
CA ASP A 104 10.53 -20.55 2.07
C ASP A 104 10.45 -20.70 3.59
N LYS A 105 11.41 -21.46 4.16
CA LYS A 105 11.54 -21.58 5.62
C LYS A 105 11.83 -20.23 6.28
N GLY A 106 12.53 -19.35 5.58
CA GLY A 106 12.84 -17.99 6.04
C GLY A 106 11.61 -17.07 6.14
N ALA A 107 10.51 -17.42 5.48
CA ALA A 107 9.29 -16.62 5.47
C ALA A 107 8.36 -16.88 6.68
N ASN A 108 8.78 -17.67 7.68
CA ASN A 108 7.93 -17.98 8.83
C ASN A 108 7.44 -16.72 9.57
N GLY A 109 8.30 -15.69 9.68
CA GLY A 109 7.92 -14.40 10.27
C GLY A 109 6.86 -13.66 9.44
N THR A 110 7.03 -13.62 8.12
CA THR A 110 6.04 -13.04 7.19
C THR A 110 4.70 -13.76 7.31
N ARG A 111 4.72 -15.09 7.32
CA ARG A 111 3.50 -15.90 7.46
C ARG A 111 2.85 -15.73 8.83
N ALA A 112 3.63 -15.54 9.90
CA ALA A 112 3.10 -15.21 11.24
C ALA A 112 2.37 -13.86 11.27
N ILE A 113 2.94 -12.84 10.64
CA ILE A 113 2.29 -11.53 10.50
C ILE A 113 0.98 -11.68 9.71
N MET A 114 1.01 -12.36 8.56
CA MET A 114 -0.20 -12.58 7.75
C MET A 114 -1.27 -13.33 8.55
N ASP A 115 -0.90 -14.38 9.29
CA ASP A 115 -1.80 -15.14 10.15
C ASP A 115 -2.49 -14.24 11.20
N TYR A 116 -1.74 -13.40 11.90
CA TYR A 116 -2.31 -12.45 12.87
C TYR A 116 -3.20 -11.40 12.21
N GLN A 117 -2.85 -10.91 11.02
CA GLN A 117 -3.73 -10.01 10.26
C GLN A 117 -5.06 -10.72 9.94
N TYR A 118 -5.00 -11.91 9.37
CA TYR A 118 -6.22 -12.66 9.04
C TYR A 118 -7.07 -12.99 10.27
N LYS A 119 -6.44 -13.33 11.41
CA LYS A 119 -7.13 -13.55 12.69
C LYS A 119 -7.74 -12.28 13.28
N SER A 120 -7.18 -11.12 12.97
CA SER A 120 -7.75 -9.82 13.35
C SER A 120 -8.99 -9.52 12.50
N MET A 121 -8.90 -9.74 11.18
CA MET A 121 -9.93 -9.37 10.21
C MET A 121 -11.09 -10.38 10.13
N PHE A 122 -10.80 -11.65 9.83
CA PHE A 122 -11.78 -12.62 9.32
C PHE A 122 -11.76 -14.02 9.94
N ARG A 123 -10.62 -14.48 10.47
CA ARG A 123 -10.43 -15.87 10.91
C ARG A 123 -10.67 -16.02 12.41
N GLY A 124 -11.62 -16.89 12.76
CA GLY A 124 -11.97 -17.22 14.14
C GLY A 124 -13.10 -16.37 14.72
N GLU A 125 -13.71 -16.86 15.79
CA GLU A 125 -14.90 -16.25 16.43
C GLU A 125 -14.62 -14.88 17.08
N HIS A 126 -13.36 -14.60 17.38
CA HIS A 126 -12.92 -13.34 17.96
C HIS A 126 -12.42 -12.33 16.93
N SER A 127 -12.27 -12.69 15.65
CA SER A 127 -12.01 -11.70 14.60
C SER A 127 -13.11 -10.65 14.52
N ILE A 128 -12.85 -9.49 13.90
CA ILE A 128 -13.88 -8.45 13.67
C ILE A 128 -15.09 -9.08 12.96
N SER A 129 -14.86 -9.86 11.89
CA SER A 129 -15.90 -10.61 11.18
C SER A 129 -16.66 -11.58 12.09
N GLY A 130 -15.95 -12.37 12.90
CA GLY A 130 -16.54 -13.35 13.82
C GLY A 130 -17.47 -12.71 14.85
N ARG A 131 -17.04 -11.58 15.43
CA ARG A 131 -17.82 -10.81 16.42
C ARG A 131 -19.10 -10.23 15.83
N LEU A 132 -19.04 -9.71 14.60
CA LEU A 132 -20.21 -9.19 13.89
C LEU A 132 -21.18 -10.32 13.52
N LYS A 133 -20.68 -11.44 12.98
CA LYS A 133 -21.50 -12.61 12.64
C LYS A 133 -22.20 -13.21 13.85
N ALA A 134 -21.56 -13.24 15.02
CA ALA A 134 -22.17 -13.70 16.27
C ALA A 134 -23.39 -12.86 16.70
N ARG A 135 -23.54 -11.64 16.19
CA ARG A 135 -24.70 -10.76 16.39
C ARG A 135 -25.69 -10.80 15.22
N GLY A 136 -25.47 -11.64 14.21
CA GLY A 136 -26.29 -11.69 13.01
C GLY A 136 -26.05 -10.54 12.02
N ILE A 137 -24.94 -9.81 12.18
CA ILE A 137 -24.54 -8.72 11.29
C ILE A 137 -23.65 -9.31 10.19
N ASP A 138 -23.97 -9.03 8.92
CA ASP A 138 -23.12 -9.39 7.79
C ASP A 138 -21.93 -8.42 7.69
N PRO A 139 -20.68 -8.87 7.93
CA PRO A 139 -19.51 -8.01 7.88
C PRO A 139 -19.28 -7.39 6.50
N CYS A 140 -19.68 -8.07 5.42
CA CYS A 140 -19.50 -7.62 4.04
C CYS A 140 -20.34 -6.38 3.70
N GLN A 141 -21.25 -5.95 4.58
CA GLN A 141 -22.00 -4.70 4.42
C GLN A 141 -21.25 -3.48 4.95
N TYR A 142 -20.24 -3.67 5.81
CA TYR A 142 -19.63 -2.58 6.57
C TYR A 142 -18.10 -2.57 6.50
N LEU A 143 -17.44 -3.72 6.29
CA LEU A 143 -15.99 -3.86 6.42
C LEU A 143 -15.39 -4.33 5.10
N PHE A 144 -14.49 -3.52 4.54
CA PHE A 144 -13.93 -3.71 3.20
C PHE A 144 -12.41 -3.56 3.23
N PHE A 145 -11.70 -4.52 2.63
CA PHE A 145 -10.25 -4.52 2.54
C PHE A 145 -9.80 -4.48 1.08
N PHE A 146 -8.82 -3.63 0.82
CA PHE A 146 -8.20 -3.44 -0.49
C PHE A 146 -6.68 -3.38 -0.34
N SER A 147 -5.98 -3.42 -1.46
CA SER A 147 -4.54 -3.15 -1.54
C SER A 147 -4.25 -2.38 -2.83
N LEU A 148 -2.97 -2.09 -3.07
CA LEU A 148 -2.50 -1.43 -4.28
C LEU A 148 -1.53 -2.34 -5.06
N ARG A 149 -1.61 -2.31 -6.39
CA ARG A 149 -0.73 -3.01 -7.31
C ARG A 149 -0.57 -2.20 -8.60
N SER A 150 0.63 -2.23 -9.17
CA SER A 150 0.92 -1.62 -10.48
C SER A 150 1.50 -2.64 -11.44
N TYR A 151 1.50 -2.28 -12.71
CA TYR A 151 2.33 -2.90 -13.74
C TYR A 151 3.34 -1.89 -14.27
N ASP A 152 4.37 -2.38 -14.93
CA ASP A 152 5.25 -1.59 -15.77
C ASP A 152 5.98 -2.50 -16.78
N ARG A 153 6.97 -1.97 -17.48
CA ARG A 153 7.95 -2.72 -18.25
C ARG A 153 9.37 -2.40 -17.83
N LEU A 154 10.22 -3.42 -17.78
CA LEU A 154 11.66 -3.23 -17.58
C LEU A 154 12.31 -2.70 -18.86
N ASN A 155 13.16 -1.68 -18.76
CA ASN A 155 13.89 -1.12 -19.90
C ASN A 155 15.08 -1.98 -20.37
N ARG A 156 14.93 -3.31 -20.38
CA ARG A 156 15.92 -4.21 -21.00
C ARG A 156 15.68 -4.26 -22.50
N THR A 157 16.11 -3.21 -23.18
CA THR A 157 16.00 -3.09 -24.64
C THR A 157 17.11 -3.86 -25.35
N GLU A 158 16.99 -4.00 -26.67
CA GLU A 158 18.09 -4.55 -27.49
C GLU A 158 19.42 -3.80 -27.27
N ARG A 159 19.37 -2.50 -26.95
CA ARG A 159 20.54 -1.68 -26.64
C ARG A 159 21.27 -2.22 -25.41
N ILE A 160 20.54 -2.48 -24.32
CA ILE A 160 21.12 -3.03 -23.10
C ILE A 160 21.70 -4.41 -23.40
N THR A 161 20.97 -5.27 -24.12
CA THR A 161 21.43 -6.64 -24.45
C THR A 161 22.74 -6.62 -25.26
N LYS A 162 22.85 -5.78 -26.30
CA LYS A 162 24.10 -5.64 -27.09
C LYS A 162 25.24 -5.05 -26.26
N LYS A 163 24.93 -4.16 -25.31
CA LYS A 163 25.89 -3.58 -24.38
C LYS A 163 26.41 -4.63 -23.38
N GLU A 164 25.53 -5.50 -22.87
CA GLU A 164 25.92 -6.66 -22.05
C GLU A 164 26.88 -7.59 -22.83
N GLU A 165 26.57 -7.89 -24.10
CA GLU A 165 27.43 -8.74 -24.96
C GLU A 165 28.82 -8.13 -25.23
N ARG A 166 28.89 -6.80 -25.41
CA ARG A 166 30.14 -6.08 -25.70
C ARG A 166 31.02 -5.91 -24.46
N THR A 167 30.42 -5.52 -23.35
CA THR A 167 31.13 -5.27 -22.08
C THR A 167 31.44 -6.56 -21.34
N GLY A 168 30.64 -7.62 -21.56
CA GLY A 168 30.64 -8.83 -20.74
C GLY A 168 30.06 -8.63 -19.34
N VAL A 169 29.48 -7.46 -19.06
CA VAL A 169 28.88 -7.07 -17.77
C VAL A 169 27.37 -7.11 -17.92
N LYS A 170 26.66 -7.81 -17.03
CA LYS A 170 25.19 -7.79 -17.06
C LYS A 170 24.68 -6.48 -16.48
N TYR A 171 23.58 -5.98 -17.02
CA TYR A 171 22.93 -4.78 -16.52
C TYR A 171 22.43 -4.94 -15.07
N GLU A 172 22.00 -6.16 -14.71
CA GLU A 172 21.66 -6.53 -13.34
C GLU A 172 22.84 -6.30 -12.37
N ASP A 173 24.07 -6.62 -12.79
CA ASP A 173 25.27 -6.40 -11.98
C ASP A 173 25.55 -4.89 -11.80
N VAL A 174 25.27 -4.07 -12.81
CA VAL A 174 25.35 -2.61 -12.74
C VAL A 174 24.32 -2.03 -11.79
N GLN A 175 23.08 -2.53 -11.84
CA GLN A 175 22.00 -2.13 -10.93
C GLN A 175 22.36 -2.51 -9.48
N HIS A 176 22.89 -3.71 -9.25
CA HIS A 176 23.41 -4.13 -7.95
C HIS A 176 24.55 -3.24 -7.46
N ALA A 177 25.49 -2.89 -8.33
CA ALA A 177 26.59 -1.98 -8.01
C ALA A 177 26.07 -0.59 -7.61
N GLN A 178 25.09 -0.05 -8.34
CA GLN A 178 24.47 1.24 -8.04
C GLN A 178 23.66 1.20 -6.73
N ALA A 179 22.88 0.15 -6.50
CA ALA A 179 22.18 -0.05 -5.24
C ALA A 179 23.16 -0.10 -4.06
N HIS A 180 24.27 -0.83 -4.21
CA HIS A 180 25.31 -0.93 -3.19
C HIS A 180 26.01 0.41 -2.93
N GLU A 181 26.27 1.22 -3.96
CA GLU A 181 26.82 2.58 -3.83
C GLU A 181 25.88 3.50 -3.05
N VAL A 182 24.61 3.59 -3.45
CA VAL A 182 23.60 4.41 -2.78
C VAL A 182 23.39 3.98 -1.33
N MET A 183 23.31 2.68 -1.07
CA MET A 183 23.11 2.12 0.27
C MET A 183 24.32 2.31 1.19
N ASN A 184 25.54 2.33 0.64
CA ASN A 184 26.75 2.61 1.41
C ASN A 184 26.98 4.11 1.67
N GLU A 185 26.67 4.98 0.71
CA GLU A 185 26.81 6.44 0.87
C GLU A 185 25.82 7.01 1.91
N SER A 186 24.67 6.38 2.08
CA SER A 186 23.61 6.82 3.01
C SER A 186 23.64 6.14 4.40
N GLY A 187 24.54 5.18 4.63
CA GLY A 187 24.79 4.60 5.96
C GLY A 187 23.66 3.74 6.54
N ILE A 188 22.78 3.20 5.70
CA ILE A 188 21.64 2.37 6.13
C ILE A 188 21.93 0.89 5.81
N THR A 189 22.74 0.21 6.62
CA THR A 189 22.58 -1.24 6.79
C THR A 189 22.94 -1.68 8.22
N GLY A 190 21.95 -2.25 8.90
CA GLY A 190 22.11 -3.06 10.11
C GLY A 190 22.30 -4.55 9.79
N GLY A 191 23.02 -4.88 8.72
CA GLY A 191 23.28 -6.26 8.30
C GLY A 191 24.77 -6.48 8.10
N ALA A 192 25.37 -7.39 8.89
CA ALA A 192 26.76 -7.78 8.68
C ALA A 192 26.85 -8.72 7.48
N GLY A 193 27.47 -8.25 6.39
CA GLY A 193 28.06 -9.15 5.41
C GLY A 193 28.02 -8.64 3.99
N PHE A 194 29.03 -7.85 3.58
CA PHE A 194 29.57 -7.90 2.22
C PHE A 194 31.08 -7.68 2.27
N ASP A 195 31.83 -8.50 1.54
CA ASP A 195 33.30 -8.50 1.54
C ASP A 195 33.83 -7.30 0.74
N LYS A 196 34.87 -6.62 1.25
CA LYS A 196 35.42 -5.41 0.62
C LYS A 196 35.95 -5.63 -0.80
N SER A 197 36.29 -6.88 -1.13
CA SER A 197 36.79 -7.25 -2.45
C SER A 197 35.69 -7.33 -3.53
N GLU A 198 34.43 -7.56 -3.16
CA GLU A 198 33.31 -7.60 -4.12
C GLU A 198 32.92 -6.19 -4.58
N GLY A 199 33.00 -5.19 -3.69
CA GLY A 199 32.66 -3.80 -4.01
C GLY A 199 33.59 -3.13 -5.04
N GLU A 200 34.87 -3.49 -5.10
CA GLU A 200 35.82 -2.95 -6.08
C GLU A 200 35.57 -3.49 -7.50
N ASN A 201 35.21 -4.76 -7.64
CA ASN A 201 34.86 -5.36 -8.93
C ASN A 201 33.53 -4.79 -9.46
N MET A 202 32.51 -4.69 -8.61
CA MET A 202 31.21 -4.10 -8.96
C MET A 202 31.33 -2.66 -9.46
N LYS A 203 32.18 -1.85 -8.81
CA LYS A 203 32.44 -0.47 -9.23
C LYS A 203 33.08 -0.40 -10.61
N LYS A 204 34.06 -1.26 -10.87
CA LYS A 204 34.74 -1.34 -12.17
C LYS A 204 33.82 -1.82 -13.28
N ASP A 205 32.94 -2.78 -12.99
CA ASP A 205 31.95 -3.30 -13.94
C ASP A 205 30.94 -2.20 -14.31
N LYS A 206 30.46 -1.43 -13.33
CA LYS A 206 29.66 -0.22 -13.55
C LYS A 206 30.39 0.81 -14.40
N GLU A 207 31.62 1.18 -14.05
CA GLU A 207 32.43 2.16 -14.82
C GLU A 207 32.62 1.68 -16.26
N THR A 208 32.92 0.38 -16.47
CA THR A 208 33.07 -0.22 -17.80
C THR A 208 31.78 -0.14 -18.61
N PHE A 209 30.63 -0.39 -17.97
CA PHE A 209 29.33 -0.29 -18.61
C PHE A 209 28.96 1.17 -18.91
N GLU A 210 29.25 2.12 -18.03
CA GLU A 210 28.91 3.55 -18.21
C GLU A 210 29.83 4.29 -19.21
N GLU A 211 31.12 3.94 -19.27
CA GLU A 211 32.09 4.51 -20.21
C GLU A 211 31.76 4.19 -21.66
N GLU A 212 31.05 3.09 -21.90
CA GLU A 212 30.70 2.62 -23.23
C GLU A 212 29.49 3.38 -23.82
N GLN A 213 29.75 4.61 -24.29
CA GLN A 213 28.73 5.51 -24.87
C GLN A 213 28.53 5.37 -26.40
N ALA A 214 29.19 4.40 -27.04
CA ALA A 214 29.29 4.35 -28.50
C ALA A 214 27.92 4.18 -29.22
N GLU A 215 26.90 3.67 -28.52
CA GLU A 215 25.52 3.52 -29.03
C GLU A 215 24.46 4.23 -28.16
N ASP A 216 24.86 5.00 -27.15
CA ASP A 216 23.91 5.74 -26.26
C ASP A 216 23.40 7.07 -26.89
N LYS A 217 23.59 7.27 -28.21
CA LYS A 217 23.05 8.41 -28.97
C LYS A 217 21.75 8.02 -29.69
N PRO A 218 20.79 8.95 -29.85
CA PRO A 218 19.38 8.63 -29.78
C PRO A 218 18.89 7.93 -31.05
N HIS A 219 18.43 6.70 -30.89
CA HIS A 219 17.56 6.05 -31.86
C HIS A 219 16.45 5.28 -31.11
N ASP A 220 15.63 6.00 -30.37
CA ASP A 220 14.23 6.28 -30.69
C ASP A 220 13.68 7.22 -29.58
N GLN A 221 13.26 8.44 -29.92
CA GLN A 221 12.66 9.37 -28.92
C GLN A 221 11.18 9.05 -28.64
N THR A 222 10.68 7.93 -29.15
CA THR A 222 9.24 7.63 -29.20
C THR A 222 8.80 6.54 -28.23
N ALA A 223 9.72 5.75 -27.67
CA ALA A 223 9.41 4.72 -26.68
C ALA A 223 9.61 5.29 -25.27
N GLU A 224 8.55 5.28 -24.49
CA GLU A 224 8.54 5.78 -23.11
C GLU A 224 9.21 4.79 -22.17
N ASP A 225 9.90 5.28 -21.14
CA ASP A 225 10.61 4.39 -20.21
C ASP A 225 9.67 3.61 -19.28
N THR A 226 8.43 4.08 -19.10
CA THR A 226 7.42 3.49 -18.22
C THR A 226 6.05 3.52 -18.90
N ILE A 227 5.28 2.44 -18.71
CA ILE A 227 3.87 2.34 -19.12
C ILE A 227 2.93 2.40 -17.90
N ALA A 228 3.48 2.51 -16.68
CA ALA A 228 2.69 2.57 -15.45
C ALA A 228 1.78 3.81 -15.40
N LYS A 229 2.20 4.90 -16.06
CA LYS A 229 1.42 6.14 -16.19
C LYS A 229 0.05 5.95 -16.84
N ASP A 230 -0.15 4.92 -17.66
CA ASP A 230 -1.40 4.70 -18.39
C ASP A 230 -2.54 4.13 -17.53
N ALA A 231 -2.21 3.69 -16.32
CA ALA A 231 -3.18 3.42 -15.28
C ALA A 231 -3.81 4.72 -14.74
N LEU A 232 -3.17 5.88 -14.93
CA LEU A 232 -3.59 7.20 -14.46
C LEU A 232 -4.22 8.03 -15.59
N GLU A 233 -4.44 9.33 -15.38
CA GLU A 233 -4.95 10.26 -16.41
C GLU A 233 -3.84 10.70 -17.38
N SER A 234 -3.16 9.75 -18.04
CA SER A 234 -2.12 10.06 -19.04
C SER A 234 -2.70 10.52 -20.39
N GLY A 235 -3.97 10.17 -20.67
CA GLY A 235 -4.60 10.37 -21.97
C GLY A 235 -4.15 9.38 -23.05
N GLN A 236 -3.40 8.35 -22.66
CA GLN A 236 -2.90 7.27 -23.52
C GLN A 236 -3.28 5.90 -22.93
N THR A 237 -3.10 4.85 -23.75
CA THR A 237 -3.31 3.45 -23.37
C THR A 237 -2.05 2.64 -23.68
N VAL A 238 -1.89 1.51 -22.99
CA VAL A 238 -0.71 0.64 -23.16
C VAL A 238 -0.65 0.09 -24.59
N SER A 239 -1.79 -0.13 -25.24
CA SER A 239 -1.86 -0.51 -26.66
C SER A 239 -1.31 0.55 -27.63
N GLU A 240 -1.26 1.82 -27.22
CA GLU A 240 -0.70 2.93 -28.01
C GLU A 240 0.80 3.13 -27.76
N GLU A 241 1.33 2.54 -26.68
CA GLU A 241 2.74 2.64 -26.31
C GLU A 241 3.65 1.81 -27.22
N SER A 242 4.75 2.43 -27.65
CA SER A 242 5.78 1.80 -28.48
C SER A 242 6.88 1.16 -27.63
N PHE A 243 7.60 0.16 -28.14
CA PHE A 243 8.70 -0.52 -27.43
C PHE A 243 9.93 -0.67 -28.33
N GLN A 244 11.11 -0.55 -27.73
CA GLN A 244 12.38 -0.72 -28.43
C GLN A 244 12.82 -2.20 -28.45
N GLY A 245 12.27 -2.96 -29.37
CA GLY A 245 12.58 -4.38 -29.58
C GLY A 245 11.49 -5.09 -30.37
N ASP A 246 11.58 -6.41 -30.47
CA ASP A 246 10.45 -7.21 -30.95
C ASP A 246 9.40 -7.44 -29.85
N GLY A 247 8.23 -7.94 -30.25
CA GLY A 247 7.12 -8.14 -29.31
C GLY A 247 7.34 -9.26 -28.29
N GLU A 248 8.28 -10.19 -28.54
CA GLU A 248 8.64 -11.21 -27.56
C GLU A 248 9.48 -10.58 -26.44
N LEU A 249 10.45 -9.73 -26.80
CA LEU A 249 11.24 -8.97 -25.84
C LEU A 249 10.36 -8.01 -25.02
N GLU A 250 9.34 -7.40 -25.61
CA GLU A 250 8.39 -6.58 -24.84
C GLU A 250 7.66 -7.40 -23.78
N LYS A 251 7.10 -8.57 -24.17
CA LYS A 251 6.42 -9.48 -23.23
C LYS A 251 7.33 -9.95 -22.09
N GLU A 252 8.59 -10.27 -22.39
CA GLU A 252 9.57 -10.68 -21.37
C GLU A 252 9.84 -9.59 -20.33
N ASN A 253 9.59 -8.32 -20.67
CA ASN A 253 9.85 -7.19 -19.81
C ASN A 253 8.61 -6.62 -19.12
N ILE A 254 7.39 -7.03 -19.52
CA ILE A 254 6.16 -6.63 -18.84
C ILE A 254 6.09 -7.31 -17.47
N ILE A 255 5.98 -6.49 -16.42
CA ILE A 255 6.01 -6.92 -15.04
C ILE A 255 4.89 -6.27 -14.20
N THR A 256 4.63 -6.85 -13.04
CA THR A 256 3.79 -6.28 -11.99
C THR A 256 4.45 -6.41 -10.62
N GLU A 257 4.16 -5.45 -9.74
CA GLU A 257 4.49 -5.52 -8.32
C GLU A 257 3.41 -4.81 -7.49
N GLN A 258 3.24 -5.24 -6.23
CA GLN A 258 2.41 -4.50 -5.28
C GLN A 258 2.97 -3.09 -5.06
N CYS A 259 2.09 -2.11 -4.92
CA CYS A 259 2.48 -0.81 -4.40
C CYS A 259 2.46 -0.93 -2.88
N TYR A 260 3.64 -0.98 -2.26
CA TYR A 260 3.74 -1.29 -0.83
C TYR A 260 3.19 -0.15 0.03
N ILE A 261 2.02 -0.37 0.64
CA ILE A 261 1.37 0.61 1.52
C ILE A 261 2.17 0.73 2.82
N HIS A 262 3.07 1.71 2.86
CA HIS A 262 3.82 2.07 4.07
C HIS A 262 3.12 3.15 4.90
N ALA A 263 2.01 3.71 4.43
CA ALA A 263 1.24 4.73 5.14
C ALA A 263 0.82 4.26 6.54
N LYS A 264 0.56 5.23 7.43
CA LYS A 264 -0.15 5.04 8.71
C LYS A 264 -1.12 6.20 8.89
N VAL A 265 -2.18 6.14 8.10
CA VAL A 265 -3.19 7.19 7.96
C VAL A 265 -4.54 6.65 8.38
N LEU A 266 -5.28 7.43 9.16
CA LEU A 266 -6.70 7.20 9.42
C LEU A 266 -7.46 8.49 9.10
N ILE A 267 -8.61 8.37 8.43
CA ILE A 267 -9.52 9.49 8.17
C ILE A 267 -10.93 9.05 8.58
N ALA A 268 -11.64 9.86 9.36
CA ALA A 268 -13.01 9.56 9.76
C ALA A 268 -13.95 10.73 9.41
N ASP A 269 -15.07 10.41 8.77
CA ASP A 269 -16.19 11.30 8.43
C ASP A 269 -15.83 12.58 7.66
N ASP A 270 -14.67 12.61 6.98
CA ASP A 270 -14.04 13.82 6.44
C ASP A 270 -13.90 14.94 7.50
N LYS A 271 -13.70 14.60 8.78
CA LYS A 271 -13.60 15.58 9.89
C LYS A 271 -12.28 15.53 10.64
N VAL A 272 -11.70 14.35 10.77
CA VAL A 272 -10.48 14.13 11.53
C VAL A 272 -9.56 13.19 10.78
N ALA A 273 -8.27 13.50 10.80
CA ALA A 273 -7.22 12.65 10.26
C ALA A 273 -6.17 12.35 11.34
N ILE A 274 -5.64 11.12 11.35
CA ILE A 274 -4.43 10.75 12.08
C ILE A 274 -3.36 10.43 11.05
N ILE A 275 -2.18 11.02 11.18
CA ILE A 275 -1.03 10.76 10.32
C ILE A 275 0.20 10.54 11.22
N GLY A 276 1.00 9.51 10.97
CA GLY A 276 2.22 9.31 11.74
C GLY A 276 3.00 8.06 11.38
N SER A 277 3.70 7.52 12.37
CA SER A 277 4.55 6.33 12.22
C SER A 277 3.91 5.05 12.73
N SER A 278 2.86 5.13 13.55
CA SER A 278 2.32 3.99 14.29
C SER A 278 1.52 3.03 13.43
N ASN A 279 2.00 1.80 13.32
CA ASN A 279 1.27 0.71 12.69
C ASN A 279 0.06 0.27 13.53
N LEU A 280 -0.93 -0.39 12.93
CA LEU A 280 -1.96 -1.09 13.70
C LEU A 280 -1.42 -2.46 14.11
N ASN A 281 -0.64 -2.48 15.18
CA ASN A 281 -0.07 -3.66 15.82
C ASN A 281 0.27 -3.32 17.29
N ASP A 282 0.51 -4.33 18.11
CA ASP A 282 0.86 -4.14 19.52
C ASP A 282 2.16 -3.34 19.70
N ARG A 283 3.15 -3.61 18.82
CA ARG A 283 4.44 -2.91 18.81
C ARG A 283 4.31 -1.39 18.76
N SER A 284 3.42 -0.86 17.94
CA SER A 284 3.23 0.58 17.80
C SER A 284 2.17 1.13 18.75
N GLN A 285 1.20 0.34 19.19
CA GLN A 285 0.00 0.85 19.88
C GLN A 285 0.08 0.79 21.41
N LEU A 286 0.88 -0.10 22.01
CA LEU A 286 0.86 -0.32 23.46
C LEU A 286 1.70 0.68 24.28
N GLY A 287 2.56 1.47 23.62
CA GLY A 287 3.38 2.50 24.27
C GLY A 287 4.68 2.00 24.89
N TYR A 288 4.75 0.73 25.29
CA TYR A 288 5.92 0.12 25.95
C TYR A 288 6.79 -0.74 25.03
N HIS A 289 6.43 -0.83 23.75
CA HIS A 289 7.28 -1.38 22.69
C HIS A 289 7.93 -0.22 21.95
N ASP A 290 7.75 -0.08 20.64
CA ASP A 290 8.40 0.95 19.82
C ASP A 290 7.93 2.36 20.18
N SER A 291 8.85 3.32 20.06
CA SER A 291 8.50 4.73 20.19
C SER A 291 7.91 5.26 18.89
N GLU A 292 6.70 5.80 18.95
CA GLU A 292 5.96 6.28 17.78
C GLU A 292 5.47 7.71 17.98
N LEU A 293 5.29 8.45 16.88
CA LEU A 293 4.70 9.78 16.88
C LEU A 293 3.58 9.84 15.84
N SER A 294 2.46 10.47 16.19
CA SER A 294 1.40 10.79 15.25
C SER A 294 0.79 12.14 15.58
N ILE A 295 0.13 12.73 14.58
CA ILE A 295 -0.61 13.97 14.71
C ILE A 295 -2.08 13.68 14.42
N VAL A 296 -2.96 14.09 15.35
CA VAL A 296 -4.41 14.15 15.13
C VAL A 296 -4.71 15.55 14.62
N VAL A 297 -5.38 15.63 13.48
CA VAL A 297 -5.69 16.87 12.78
C VAL A 297 -7.20 17.03 12.69
N GLU A 298 -7.71 18.10 13.29
CA GLU A 298 -9.09 18.57 13.18
C GLU A 298 -9.06 20.02 12.65
N ASP A 299 -9.41 20.20 11.39
CA ASP A 299 -9.43 21.52 10.77
C ASP A 299 -10.73 22.26 11.10
N GLU A 300 -10.63 23.53 11.49
CA GLU A 300 -11.81 24.39 11.64
C GLU A 300 -12.24 25.02 10.32
N ASP A 301 -11.38 25.04 9.30
CA ASP A 301 -11.81 25.40 7.96
C ASP A 301 -12.68 24.27 7.41
N THR A 302 -13.93 24.62 7.10
CA THR A 302 -14.91 23.66 6.62
C THR A 302 -15.23 23.87 5.15
N ILE A 303 -15.43 22.76 4.43
CA ILE A 303 -15.99 22.75 3.08
C ILE A 303 -17.39 22.14 3.10
N GLU A 304 -18.27 22.71 2.28
CA GLU A 304 -19.57 22.12 1.99
C GLU A 304 -19.37 20.91 1.06
N THR A 305 -19.97 19.78 1.41
CA THR A 305 -19.89 18.52 0.67
C THR A 305 -21.17 17.72 0.86
N THR A 306 -21.24 16.55 0.25
CA THR A 306 -22.28 15.56 0.49
C THR A 306 -21.76 14.33 1.24
N MET A 307 -22.64 13.68 2.00
CA MET A 307 -22.38 12.45 2.75
C MET A 307 -23.68 11.61 2.76
N ASP A 308 -23.68 10.45 2.10
CA ASP A 308 -24.89 9.64 1.86
C ASP A 308 -26.01 10.48 1.21
N GLY A 309 -25.63 11.30 0.22
CA GLY A 309 -26.51 12.19 -0.55
C GLY A 309 -27.08 13.38 0.23
N LYS A 310 -26.65 13.61 1.47
CA LYS A 310 -27.12 14.71 2.32
C LYS A 310 -26.04 15.78 2.45
N PRO A 311 -26.41 17.07 2.57
CA PRO A 311 -25.46 18.13 2.86
C PRO A 311 -24.68 17.84 4.14
N HIS A 312 -23.36 17.99 4.08
CA HIS A 312 -22.43 17.73 5.17
C HIS A 312 -21.34 18.79 5.21
N GLN A 313 -20.91 19.14 6.42
CA GLN A 313 -19.77 20.04 6.63
C GLN A 313 -18.56 19.19 7.00
N ALA A 314 -17.59 19.17 6.11
CA ALA A 314 -16.33 18.45 6.25
C ALA A 314 -15.19 19.40 6.63
N SER A 315 -14.17 18.88 7.30
CA SER A 315 -12.86 19.52 7.46
C SER A 315 -12.18 19.62 6.09
N ALA A 316 -11.68 20.80 5.74
CA ALA A 316 -10.97 21.02 4.48
C ALA A 316 -9.78 20.06 4.35
N PHE A 317 -8.92 19.98 5.37
CA PHE A 317 -7.78 19.07 5.40
C PHE A 317 -8.17 17.60 5.22
N ALA A 318 -9.08 17.08 6.07
CA ALA A 318 -9.43 15.66 6.05
C ALA A 318 -10.10 15.26 4.73
N ALA A 319 -11.00 16.10 4.22
CA ALA A 319 -11.64 15.87 2.95
C ALA A 319 -10.63 15.89 1.80
N GLN A 320 -9.80 16.93 1.68
CA GLN A 320 -8.82 17.03 0.59
C GLN A 320 -7.83 15.87 0.58
N LEU A 321 -7.30 15.47 1.75
CA LEU A 321 -6.43 14.31 1.87
C LEU A 321 -7.12 13.04 1.33
N ARG A 322 -8.35 12.78 1.78
CA ARG A 322 -9.14 11.63 1.35
C ARG A 322 -9.48 11.69 -0.15
N ARG A 323 -9.88 12.85 -0.68
CA ARG A 323 -10.16 13.04 -2.12
C ARG A 323 -8.93 12.73 -2.95
N ARG A 324 -7.75 13.23 -2.54
CA ARG A 324 -6.49 13.03 -3.25
C ARG A 324 -6.09 11.56 -3.29
N LEU A 325 -6.07 10.89 -2.14
CA LEU A 325 -5.74 9.47 -2.04
C LEU A 325 -6.69 8.62 -2.89
N TRP A 326 -8.00 8.88 -2.81
CA TRP A 326 -8.98 8.08 -3.57
C TRP A 326 -8.86 8.31 -5.08
N ARG A 327 -8.56 9.54 -5.50
CA ARG A 327 -8.31 9.82 -6.91
C ARG A 327 -7.03 9.16 -7.41
N GLU A 328 -5.97 9.13 -6.61
CA GLU A 328 -4.75 8.38 -6.94
C GLU A 328 -5.06 6.88 -7.14
N HIS A 329 -5.73 6.27 -6.16
CA HIS A 329 -6.03 4.84 -6.17
C HIS A 329 -6.95 4.43 -7.32
N LEU A 330 -7.85 5.32 -7.76
CA LEU A 330 -8.77 5.13 -8.89
C LEU A 330 -8.19 5.57 -10.26
N GLY A 331 -6.99 6.14 -10.29
CA GLY A 331 -6.36 6.62 -11.52
C GLY A 331 -6.97 7.90 -12.10
N LEU A 332 -7.49 8.77 -11.23
CA LEU A 332 -8.16 10.05 -11.52
C LEU A 332 -7.27 11.27 -11.23
N LEU A 333 -5.96 11.04 -11.26
CA LEU A 333 -4.93 12.06 -11.18
C LEU A 333 -4.03 11.94 -12.40
N PRO A 334 -3.41 13.05 -12.87
CA PRO A 334 -2.35 12.96 -13.84
C PRO A 334 -1.14 12.20 -13.26
N PRO A 335 -0.36 11.51 -14.10
CA PRO A 335 0.90 10.92 -13.67
C PRO A 335 1.87 11.99 -13.17
N GLN A 336 2.71 11.61 -12.21
CA GLN A 336 3.77 12.48 -11.70
C GLN A 336 4.98 12.45 -12.64
N GLU A 337 5.58 13.61 -12.86
CA GLU A 337 6.82 13.75 -13.61
C GLU A 337 8.02 13.25 -12.80
N LEU A 338 9.04 12.73 -13.49
CA LEU A 338 10.31 12.32 -12.87
C LEU A 338 11.01 13.48 -12.14
N ASP A 339 10.91 14.71 -12.67
CA ASP A 339 11.47 15.92 -12.06
C ASP A 339 10.39 16.64 -11.24
N ALA A 340 10.31 16.28 -9.96
CA ALA A 340 9.35 16.86 -9.03
C ALA A 340 9.72 18.26 -8.53
N LYS A 341 10.75 18.95 -9.04
CA LYS A 341 11.20 20.25 -8.50
C LYS A 341 10.10 21.33 -8.48
N ASP A 342 9.17 21.22 -9.42
CA ASP A 342 8.05 22.14 -9.60
C ASP A 342 6.74 21.60 -9.02
N ASP A 343 6.75 20.38 -8.48
CA ASP A 343 5.60 19.79 -7.81
C ASP A 343 5.23 20.61 -6.56
N PRO A 344 3.95 20.98 -6.36
CA PRO A 344 3.51 21.69 -5.17
C PRO A 344 3.91 20.99 -3.86
N ALA A 345 3.95 19.65 -3.84
CA ALA A 345 4.25 18.83 -2.67
C ALA A 345 5.71 18.94 -2.19
N VAL A 346 6.65 19.37 -3.04
CA VAL A 346 8.04 19.61 -2.62
C VAL A 346 8.28 21.03 -2.13
N LYS A 347 7.29 21.93 -2.26
CA LYS A 347 7.39 23.31 -1.79
C LYS A 347 7.16 23.37 -0.28
N LEU A 348 7.84 24.31 0.38
CA LEU A 348 7.60 24.55 1.80
C LEU A 348 6.18 25.11 2.01
N PRO A 349 5.52 24.79 3.15
CA PRO A 349 4.22 25.38 3.47
C PRO A 349 4.24 26.91 3.39
N GLY A 350 3.34 27.50 2.59
CA GLY A 350 3.23 28.95 2.37
C GLY A 350 4.18 29.53 1.32
N ALA A 351 4.99 28.71 0.63
CA ALA A 351 5.75 29.14 -0.52
C ALA A 351 4.85 29.29 -1.77
N GLU A 352 5.17 30.25 -2.64
CA GLU A 352 4.47 30.42 -3.92
C GLU A 352 4.55 29.13 -4.76
N GLY A 353 3.41 28.72 -5.33
CA GLY A 353 3.30 27.49 -6.12
C GLY A 353 3.23 26.19 -5.30
N GLY A 354 3.11 26.27 -3.97
CA GLY A 354 2.84 25.11 -3.10
C GLY A 354 1.35 24.79 -2.91
N GLU A 355 0.47 25.58 -3.53
CA GLU A 355 -0.97 25.32 -3.53
C GLU A 355 -1.29 24.28 -4.60
N LEU A 356 -2.10 23.28 -4.23
CA LEU A 356 -2.63 22.32 -5.20
C LEU A 356 -3.62 23.05 -6.13
N GLU A 357 -3.65 22.69 -7.40
CA GLU A 357 -4.64 23.21 -8.34
C GLU A 357 -6.06 22.89 -7.83
N ASP A 358 -6.93 23.91 -7.81
CA ASP A 358 -8.33 23.73 -7.48
C ASP A 358 -9.08 23.17 -8.68
N ASP A 359 -9.27 21.85 -8.67
CA ASP A 359 -10.03 21.10 -9.65
C ASP A 359 -11.35 20.55 -9.08
N SER A 360 -11.87 21.20 -8.03
CA SER A 360 -13.08 20.78 -7.33
C SER A 360 -14.31 20.62 -8.23
N ASP A 361 -14.36 21.33 -9.36
CA ASP A 361 -15.43 21.26 -10.35
C ASP A 361 -15.28 20.13 -11.39
N SER A 362 -14.15 19.42 -11.41
CA SER A 362 -13.90 18.30 -12.33
C SER A 362 -14.82 17.11 -12.05
N ASP A 363 -15.11 16.31 -13.08
CA ASP A 363 -15.90 15.09 -12.91
C ASP A 363 -15.20 14.09 -11.98
N ALA A 364 -13.85 14.04 -12.02
CA ALA A 364 -13.02 13.27 -11.10
C ALA A 364 -13.21 13.70 -9.63
N ALA A 365 -13.20 15.01 -9.35
CA ALA A 365 -13.41 15.53 -8.01
C ALA A 365 -14.83 15.29 -7.50
N LYS A 366 -15.83 15.42 -8.37
CA LYS A 366 -17.26 15.16 -8.04
C LYS A 366 -17.51 13.68 -7.73
N LEU A 367 -16.90 12.77 -8.49
CA LEU A 367 -17.04 11.33 -8.26
C LEU A 367 -16.63 10.94 -6.83
N VAL A 368 -15.53 11.51 -6.33
CA VAL A 368 -15.05 11.23 -4.97
C VAL A 368 -15.62 12.18 -3.92
N GLU A 369 -16.52 13.10 -4.25
CA GLU A 369 -16.99 14.11 -3.30
C GLU A 369 -17.62 13.48 -2.04
N ASP A 370 -18.62 12.60 -2.26
CA ASP A 370 -19.35 11.86 -1.23
C ASP A 370 -18.77 10.45 -1.06
N PRO A 371 -18.07 10.14 0.05
CA PRO A 371 -17.43 8.84 0.27
C PRO A 371 -18.44 7.70 0.47
N LEU A 372 -19.71 8.02 0.68
CA LEU A 372 -20.82 7.08 0.81
C LEU A 372 -21.70 7.02 -0.44
N SER A 373 -21.38 7.73 -1.52
CA SER A 373 -22.10 7.62 -2.80
C SER A 373 -22.14 6.17 -3.32
N ASP A 374 -23.26 5.80 -3.93
CA ASP A 374 -23.40 4.51 -4.62
C ASP A 374 -22.61 4.49 -5.92
N GLU A 375 -22.61 5.59 -6.70
CA GLU A 375 -21.83 5.71 -7.94
C GLU A 375 -20.34 5.54 -7.69
N LEU A 376 -19.83 6.19 -6.65
CA LEU A 376 -18.44 6.06 -6.23
C LEU A 376 -18.12 4.63 -5.80
N TRP A 377 -19.00 4.03 -5.01
CA TRP A 377 -18.78 2.67 -4.49
C TRP A 377 -18.83 1.60 -5.58
N GLU A 378 -19.76 1.72 -6.52
CA GLU A 378 -19.84 0.88 -7.71
C GLU A 378 -18.58 1.03 -8.56
N THR A 379 -18.07 2.25 -8.72
CA THR A 379 -16.82 2.50 -9.47
C THR A 379 -15.62 1.91 -8.75
N TRP A 380 -15.48 2.18 -7.45
CA TRP A 380 -14.40 1.68 -6.58
C TRP A 380 -14.32 0.15 -6.61
N THR A 381 -15.44 -0.53 -6.35
CA THR A 381 -15.48 -2.00 -6.31
C THR A 381 -15.34 -2.64 -7.68
N ARG A 382 -15.95 -2.06 -8.72
CA ARG A 382 -15.79 -2.53 -10.11
C ARG A 382 -14.35 -2.43 -10.58
N GLN A 383 -13.67 -1.31 -10.30
CA GLN A 383 -12.27 -1.13 -10.66
C GLN A 383 -11.36 -2.06 -9.85
N ALA A 384 -11.54 -2.15 -8.53
CA ALA A 384 -10.78 -3.08 -7.70
C ALA A 384 -10.89 -4.53 -8.22
N HIS A 385 -12.12 -4.98 -8.53
CA HIS A 385 -12.37 -6.32 -9.06
C HIS A 385 -11.80 -6.52 -10.47
N GLY A 386 -11.97 -5.53 -11.35
CA GLY A 386 -11.44 -5.54 -12.72
C GLY A 386 -9.92 -5.61 -12.74
N ASN A 387 -9.26 -4.76 -11.96
CA ASN A 387 -7.81 -4.74 -11.79
C ASN A 387 -7.31 -6.08 -11.22
N THR A 388 -7.93 -6.59 -10.15
CA THR A 388 -7.58 -7.89 -9.55
C THR A 388 -7.66 -9.01 -10.57
N SER A 389 -8.73 -9.05 -11.37
CA SER A 389 -8.91 -10.04 -12.42
C SER A 389 -7.87 -9.91 -13.53
N ALA A 390 -7.57 -8.69 -13.98
CA ALA A 390 -6.53 -8.45 -14.99
C ALA A 390 -5.15 -8.88 -14.50
N PHE A 391 -4.77 -8.55 -13.26
CA PHE A 391 -3.49 -8.96 -12.69
C PHE A 391 -3.41 -10.48 -12.48
N ARG A 392 -4.49 -11.11 -12.02
CA ARG A 392 -4.58 -12.58 -11.92
C ARG A 392 -4.38 -13.22 -13.28
N ASP A 393 -5.14 -12.78 -14.28
CA ASP A 393 -5.15 -13.35 -15.63
C ASP A 393 -3.84 -13.12 -16.40
N LEU A 394 -3.03 -12.12 -16.05
CA LEU A 394 -1.77 -11.81 -16.75
C LEU A 394 -0.53 -12.33 -16.03
N PHE A 395 -0.55 -12.38 -14.70
CA PHE A 395 0.68 -12.56 -13.92
C PHE A 395 0.58 -13.66 -12.86
N HIS A 396 -0.62 -14.22 -12.61
CA HIS A 396 -0.84 -15.16 -11.50
C HIS A 396 -0.31 -14.59 -10.17
N CYS A 397 -0.70 -13.35 -9.85
CA CYS A 397 -0.24 -12.68 -8.64
C CYS A 397 -0.71 -13.39 -7.38
N ILE A 398 0.20 -13.51 -6.41
CA ILE A 398 -0.12 -13.87 -5.03
C ILE A 398 -0.11 -12.62 -4.15
N PRO A 399 -0.90 -12.59 -3.06
CA PRO A 399 -1.88 -13.58 -2.64
C PRO A 399 -3.18 -13.51 -3.47
N ASP A 400 -3.96 -14.59 -3.48
CA ASP A 400 -5.20 -14.70 -4.25
C ASP A 400 -6.25 -15.61 -3.56
N ASP A 401 -7.53 -15.26 -3.62
CA ASP A 401 -8.63 -16.05 -3.01
C ASP A 401 -8.88 -17.41 -3.69
N ALA A 402 -8.34 -17.63 -4.90
CA ALA A 402 -8.33 -18.92 -5.56
C ALA A 402 -7.33 -19.92 -4.92
N VAL A 403 -6.41 -19.45 -4.08
CA VAL A 403 -5.34 -20.26 -3.46
C VAL A 403 -5.59 -20.39 -1.95
N LYS A 404 -6.10 -21.53 -1.50
CA LYS A 404 -6.48 -21.79 -0.10
C LYS A 404 -5.55 -22.74 0.64
N THR A 405 -4.71 -23.47 -0.10
CA THR A 405 -3.73 -24.42 0.41
C THR A 405 -2.34 -24.17 -0.16
N PHE A 406 -1.31 -24.71 0.48
CA PHE A 406 0.04 -24.63 -0.07
C PHE A 406 0.22 -25.51 -1.31
N GLU A 407 -0.54 -26.59 -1.45
CA GLU A 407 -0.59 -27.37 -2.69
C GLU A 407 -1.15 -26.52 -3.85
N GLU A 408 -2.26 -25.81 -3.63
CA GLU A 408 -2.80 -24.88 -4.63
C GLU A 408 -1.84 -23.71 -4.91
N TYR A 409 -1.08 -23.26 -3.91
CA TYR A 409 -0.03 -22.24 -4.08
C TYR A 409 1.05 -22.72 -5.05
N ASP A 410 1.58 -23.93 -4.83
CA ASP A 410 2.61 -24.53 -5.66
C ASP A 410 2.10 -24.78 -7.11
N GLU A 411 0.80 -25.04 -7.30
CA GLU A 411 0.16 -25.20 -8.62
C GLU A 411 -0.16 -23.86 -9.31
N PHE A 412 -0.48 -22.82 -8.55
CA PHE A 412 -0.88 -21.51 -9.07
C PHE A 412 0.31 -20.69 -9.56
N LEU A 413 1.47 -20.81 -8.92
CA LEU A 413 2.67 -20.08 -9.29
C LEU A 413 3.08 -20.32 -10.77
N PRO A 414 3.72 -19.32 -11.41
CA PRO A 414 4.24 -19.49 -12.77
C PRO A 414 5.14 -20.71 -12.91
N ARG A 415 5.12 -21.33 -14.11
CA ARG A 415 5.94 -22.52 -14.39
C ARG A 415 7.42 -22.22 -14.17
N LYS A 416 8.17 -23.25 -13.73
CA LYS A 416 9.61 -23.16 -13.50
C LYS A 416 10.34 -22.51 -14.69
N GLY A 417 11.00 -21.38 -14.43
CA GLY A 417 11.71 -20.59 -15.42
C GLY A 417 11.10 -19.20 -15.65
N ILE A 418 9.84 -19.00 -15.28
CA ILE A 418 9.18 -17.68 -15.27
C ILE A 418 9.39 -17.06 -13.90
N LYS A 419 9.86 -15.81 -13.87
CA LYS A 419 10.07 -15.05 -12.63
C LYS A 419 8.72 -14.56 -12.09
N ALA A 420 8.61 -14.47 -10.77
CA ALA A 420 7.45 -13.84 -10.14
C ALA A 420 7.28 -12.40 -10.67
N GLY A 421 6.02 -11.97 -10.81
CA GLY A 421 5.67 -10.67 -11.35
C GLY A 421 5.80 -10.53 -12.87
N HIS A 422 6.30 -11.53 -13.61
CA HIS A 422 6.30 -11.53 -15.07
C HIS A 422 5.05 -12.24 -15.61
N LEU A 423 4.78 -12.10 -16.91
CA LEU A 423 3.65 -12.78 -17.56
C LEU A 423 3.71 -14.29 -17.31
N PHE A 424 2.64 -14.85 -16.75
CA PHE A 424 2.60 -16.27 -16.38
C PHE A 424 2.50 -17.19 -17.61
N ASP A 425 1.92 -16.69 -18.71
CA ASP A 425 1.82 -17.36 -20.00
C ASP A 425 2.55 -16.54 -21.09
N PRO A 426 3.83 -16.85 -21.35
CA PRO A 426 4.63 -16.16 -22.37
C PRO A 426 4.09 -16.34 -23.80
N GLU A 427 3.25 -17.35 -24.04
CA GLU A 427 2.66 -17.60 -25.36
C GLU A 427 1.44 -16.70 -25.64
N MET A 428 0.96 -15.95 -24.64
CA MET A 428 -0.12 -14.98 -24.82
C MET A 428 0.29 -13.94 -25.88
N PRO A 429 -0.55 -13.66 -26.89
CA PRO A 429 -0.25 -12.63 -27.89
C PRO A 429 -0.09 -11.25 -27.21
N LEU A 430 0.94 -10.50 -27.60
CA LEU A 430 1.23 -9.17 -27.02
C LEU A 430 0.02 -8.22 -27.09
N GLU A 431 -0.72 -8.23 -28.20
CA GLU A 431 -1.94 -7.43 -28.36
C GLU A 431 -3.02 -7.78 -27.32
N GLU A 432 -3.12 -9.05 -26.91
CA GLU A 432 -4.01 -9.46 -25.83
C GLU A 432 -3.51 -8.92 -24.49
N VAL A 433 -2.21 -9.02 -24.22
CA VAL A 433 -1.58 -8.49 -23.00
C VAL A 433 -1.85 -6.99 -22.86
N LYS A 434 -1.54 -6.21 -23.89
CA LYS A 434 -1.74 -4.75 -23.89
C LYS A 434 -3.21 -4.38 -23.71
N ARG A 435 -4.13 -5.04 -24.43
CA ARG A 435 -5.57 -4.82 -24.27
C ARG A 435 -6.08 -5.12 -22.86
N ARG A 436 -5.50 -6.11 -22.17
CA ARG A 436 -5.82 -6.42 -20.77
C ARG A 436 -5.28 -5.33 -19.84
N LEU A 437 -4.06 -4.86 -20.07
CA LEU A 437 -3.50 -3.74 -19.31
C LEU A 437 -4.25 -2.42 -19.53
N ASP A 438 -4.79 -2.15 -20.72
CA ASP A 438 -5.65 -0.98 -20.99
C ASP A 438 -6.89 -0.91 -20.09
N SER A 439 -7.35 -2.08 -19.60
CA SER A 439 -8.51 -2.16 -18.71
C SER A 439 -8.17 -1.83 -17.25
N VAL A 440 -6.88 -1.79 -16.90
CA VAL A 440 -6.42 -1.44 -15.55
C VAL A 440 -6.50 0.07 -15.37
N LYS A 441 -7.16 0.52 -14.30
CA LYS A 441 -7.27 1.94 -13.94
C LYS A 441 -6.95 2.14 -12.47
N GLY A 442 -6.05 3.08 -12.19
CA GLY A 442 -5.46 3.27 -10.88
C GLY A 442 -4.66 2.06 -10.41
N HIS A 443 -4.54 1.95 -9.09
CA HIS A 443 -3.74 0.90 -8.44
C HIS A 443 -4.58 -0.01 -7.54
N LEU A 444 -5.84 0.34 -7.31
CA LEU A 444 -6.71 -0.35 -6.38
C LEU A 444 -6.98 -1.80 -6.81
N VAL A 445 -6.77 -2.75 -5.89
CA VAL A 445 -7.10 -4.18 -6.03
C VAL A 445 -7.84 -4.68 -4.79
N GLU A 446 -8.60 -5.76 -4.93
CA GLU A 446 -9.24 -6.44 -3.81
C GLU A 446 -8.17 -7.08 -2.91
N PHE A 447 -8.33 -6.99 -1.59
CA PHE A 447 -7.48 -7.73 -0.66
C PHE A 447 -8.02 -9.16 -0.52
N PRO A 448 -7.20 -10.20 -0.76
CA PRO A 448 -7.66 -11.59 -0.70
C PRO A 448 -7.87 -12.05 0.75
N VAL A 449 -9.12 -12.32 1.11
CA VAL A 449 -9.54 -12.70 2.47
C VAL A 449 -9.48 -14.20 2.73
N ALA A 450 -9.46 -15.01 1.67
CA ALA A 450 -9.48 -16.47 1.66
C ALA A 450 -8.12 -17.11 1.33
N PHE A 451 -7.11 -16.31 1.00
CA PHE A 451 -5.77 -16.82 0.67
C PHE A 451 -5.16 -17.68 1.79
N LEU A 452 -4.79 -18.93 1.50
CA LEU A 452 -4.27 -19.91 2.48
C LEU A 452 -5.16 -20.04 3.74
N MET A 453 -6.49 -19.96 3.58
CA MET A 453 -7.43 -20.06 4.71
C MET A 453 -7.51 -21.46 5.31
N ASP A 454 -7.14 -22.48 4.56
CA ASP A 454 -7.19 -23.89 4.99
C ASP A 454 -5.82 -24.37 5.50
N GLU A 455 -4.86 -23.45 5.67
CA GLU A 455 -3.49 -23.72 6.14
C GLU A 455 -3.19 -23.08 7.49
N GLU A 456 -2.33 -23.75 8.26
CA GLU A 456 -1.63 -23.12 9.37
C GLU A 456 -0.43 -22.35 8.81
N MET A 457 -0.63 -21.06 8.54
CA MET A 457 0.39 -20.21 7.91
C MET A 457 1.70 -20.15 8.70
N ALA A 458 1.63 -20.18 10.03
CA ALA A 458 2.79 -19.96 10.89
C ALA A 458 3.06 -21.19 11.78
N GLU A 459 4.26 -21.76 11.67
CA GLU A 459 4.64 -22.93 12.45
C GLU A 459 5.22 -22.51 13.79
N ARG A 460 4.69 -23.08 14.88
CA ARG A 460 5.29 -22.92 16.22
C ARG A 460 6.64 -23.64 16.29
N GLY A 461 7.66 -22.91 16.74
CA GLY A 461 9.04 -23.41 16.78
C GLY A 461 9.98 -22.45 17.49
N LEU A 462 11.28 -22.56 17.21
CA LEU A 462 12.29 -21.65 17.78
C LEU A 462 12.07 -20.20 17.35
N ASP A 463 11.62 -19.98 16.10
CA ASP A 463 11.41 -18.64 15.55
C ASP A 463 10.07 -18.03 15.99
N LEU A 464 9.05 -18.86 16.26
CA LEU A 464 7.72 -18.44 16.71
C LEU A 464 7.26 -19.26 17.93
N ASN A 465 7.36 -18.67 19.12
CA ASN A 465 6.95 -19.26 20.40
C ASN A 465 6.46 -18.18 21.37
N GLU A 466 6.09 -18.58 22.59
CA GLU A 466 5.57 -17.67 23.64
C GLU A 466 6.50 -16.49 23.97
N ILE A 467 7.80 -16.57 23.66
CA ILE A 467 8.75 -15.48 23.88
C ILE A 467 8.87 -14.58 22.63
N THR A 468 8.84 -15.16 21.44
CA THR A 468 9.06 -14.44 20.18
C THR A 468 7.77 -13.99 19.51
N GLU A 469 6.59 -14.43 19.95
CA GLU A 469 5.31 -14.08 19.33
C GLU A 469 5.05 -12.58 19.33
N SER A 470 5.47 -11.86 20.38
CA SER A 470 5.33 -10.40 20.46
C SER A 470 6.20 -9.65 19.42
N ILE A 471 7.10 -10.34 18.74
CA ILE A 471 7.90 -9.76 17.65
C ILE A 471 7.04 -9.59 16.38
N PHE A 472 5.92 -10.31 16.27
CA PHE A 472 5.10 -10.35 15.08
C PHE A 472 3.70 -9.75 15.29
N THR A 473 3.42 -9.16 16.45
CA THR A 473 2.09 -8.68 16.87
C THR A 473 1.96 -7.18 16.98
#